data_AF-A0A0G1Y609-F1
#
_entry.id   AF-A0A0G1Y609-F1
#
_cell.length_a   1.000
_cell.length_b   1.000
_cell.length_c   1.000
_cell.angle_alpha   90.00
_cell.angle_beta   90.00
_cell.angle_gamma   90.00
#
_symmetry.space_group_name_H-M   'P 1'
#
loop_
_entity.id
_entity.type
_entity.pdbx_description
1 polymer ?
#
loop_
_entity_poly.entity_id
_entity_poly.type
_entity_poly.pdbx_seq_one_letter_code
_entity_poly.pdbx_strand_id
1 'polypeptide(L)'
;MTQRSKKEFGQLFQSYLTNVVLFLFAILIYRKSFYYVNFLRQDVQDVLLWIVGLYIVLAIPFEMMLPPEKRRLEGKGLIALRAVLRFLSEGWRYIRRVPPDASAPPVLRKEEKVAMLFLLVKFYFLPMMLQFLFGNWESMMYYWHLFGKTTDIHDFMLRALFPYATSLFFVVDTSYFVFGYSVEYPLAKNQVRSVEPTLFGWLVTLICYPPFYEITGKYLFWASNGEGYLPVLAATYAMRIAALVFLSIYLWATLALGTKCSNLTNRGIVTSGPYAYVRHPAYICKALGWWVTAIPYILSTGNFLLATLSLGGWTVIYFFRAITEERHLLQDPDYQEYCKVVRWRFIPYVL
;
A
#
# COMPACT_ATOMS: atom_id res chain seq x y z
N MET A 1 36.24 4.84 21.52
CA MET A 1 35.73 4.05 20.36
C MET A 1 36.84 3.17 19.81
N THR A 2 36.60 1.86 19.70
CA THR A 2 37.51 0.92 19.03
C THR A 2 37.59 1.22 17.52
N GLN A 3 38.64 0.78 16.82
CA GLN A 3 38.80 0.97 15.37
C GLN A 3 37.62 0.41 14.57
N ARG A 4 37.07 -0.72 15.04
CA ARG A 4 35.84 -1.34 14.52
C ARG A 4 34.62 -0.40 14.67
N SER A 5 34.44 0.20 15.84
CA SER A 5 33.35 1.14 16.11
C SER A 5 33.42 2.40 15.22
N LYS A 6 34.63 2.89 14.91
CA LYS A 6 34.81 4.02 13.96
C LYS A 6 34.39 3.64 12.54
N LYS A 7 34.74 2.44 12.08
CA LYS A 7 34.37 1.94 10.74
C LYS A 7 32.85 1.75 10.61
N GLU A 8 32.22 1.16 11.62
CA GLU A 8 30.77 0.95 11.65
C GLU A 8 30.01 2.28 11.65
N PHE A 9 30.44 3.27 12.45
CA PHE A 9 29.84 4.60 12.44
C PHE A 9 30.02 5.31 11.10
N GLY A 10 31.20 5.19 10.46
CA GLY A 10 31.44 5.74 9.14
C GLY A 10 30.50 5.17 8.07
N GLN A 11 30.26 3.85 8.09
CA GLN A 11 29.30 3.20 7.18
C GLN A 11 27.86 3.67 7.44
N LEU A 12 27.44 3.71 8.71
CA LEU A 12 26.13 4.22 9.11
C LEU A 12 25.93 5.65 8.63
N PHE A 13 26.92 6.53 8.84
CA PHE A 13 26.86 7.93 8.45
C PHE A 13 26.79 8.11 6.93
N GLN A 14 27.59 7.32 6.18
CA GLN A 14 27.50 7.29 4.72
C GLN A 14 26.10 6.88 4.25
N SER A 15 25.53 5.83 4.86
CA SER A 15 24.18 5.38 4.53
C SER A 15 23.13 6.43 4.86
N TYR A 16 23.26 7.09 6.00
CA TYR A 16 22.37 8.16 6.43
C TYR A 16 22.38 9.31 5.41
N LEU A 17 23.56 9.84 5.06
CA LEU A 17 23.69 10.95 4.11
C LEU A 17 23.13 10.57 2.73
N THR A 18 23.37 9.33 2.27
CA THR A 18 22.83 8.82 1.00
C THR A 18 21.30 8.83 1.00
N ASN A 19 20.68 8.38 2.08
CA ASN A 19 19.22 8.39 2.21
C ASN A 19 18.67 9.82 2.29
N VAL A 20 19.34 10.75 2.97
CA VAL A 20 18.93 12.16 3.03
C VAL A 20 18.90 12.77 1.63
N VAL A 21 19.98 12.61 0.84
CA VAL A 21 20.03 13.10 -0.53
C VAL A 21 18.92 12.48 -1.40
N LEU A 22 18.74 11.17 -1.29
CA LEU A 22 17.70 10.46 -2.03
C LEU A 22 16.29 10.95 -1.68
N PHE A 23 16.00 11.17 -0.39
CA PHE A 23 14.70 11.64 0.05
C PHE A 23 14.46 13.10 -0.34
N LEU A 24 15.45 13.97 -0.22
CA LEU A 24 15.35 15.36 -0.70
C LEU A 24 15.11 15.41 -2.22
N PHE A 25 15.76 14.54 -2.99
CA PHE A 25 15.50 14.40 -4.42
C PHE A 25 14.05 13.96 -4.71
N ALA A 26 13.51 13.01 -3.94
CA ALA A 26 12.11 12.63 -4.05
C ALA A 26 11.17 13.81 -3.72
N ILE A 27 11.46 14.60 -2.68
CA ILE A 27 10.71 15.82 -2.35
C ILE A 27 10.73 16.82 -3.51
N LEU A 28 11.87 17.01 -4.17
CA LEU A 28 11.95 17.87 -5.36
C LEU A 28 11.02 17.37 -6.47
N ILE A 29 10.97 16.07 -6.73
CA ILE A 29 10.03 15.49 -7.70
C ILE A 29 8.58 15.80 -7.29
N TYR A 30 8.22 15.56 -6.04
CA TYR A 30 6.85 15.80 -5.56
C TYR A 30 6.43 17.28 -5.66
N ARG A 31 7.36 18.21 -5.42
CA ARG A 31 7.09 19.66 -5.42
C ARG A 31 7.23 20.36 -6.77
N LYS A 32 7.89 19.73 -7.75
CA LYS A 32 8.24 20.37 -9.03
C LYS A 32 7.73 19.64 -10.26
N SER A 33 7.47 18.34 -10.18
CA SER A 33 6.92 17.62 -11.33
C SER A 33 5.48 18.04 -11.59
N PHE A 34 5.13 18.20 -12.87
CA PHE A 34 3.78 18.59 -13.28
C PHE A 34 2.70 17.66 -12.70
N TYR A 35 2.94 16.35 -12.73
CA TYR A 35 1.96 15.38 -12.21
C TYR A 35 1.72 15.56 -10.71
N TYR A 36 2.77 15.49 -9.88
CA TYR A 36 2.60 15.51 -8.43
C TYR A 36 2.15 16.87 -7.88
N VAL A 37 2.51 17.98 -8.53
CA VAL A 37 2.01 19.30 -8.13
C VAL A 37 0.49 19.40 -8.29
N ASN A 38 -0.08 18.77 -9.32
CA ASN A 38 -1.53 18.75 -9.55
C ASN A 38 -2.25 17.64 -8.78
N PHE A 39 -1.57 16.52 -8.50
CA PHE A 39 -2.16 15.37 -7.82
C PHE A 39 -2.09 15.46 -6.28
N LEU A 40 -0.94 15.85 -5.73
CA LEU A 40 -0.73 15.92 -4.28
C LEU A 40 -1.12 17.29 -3.75
N ARG A 41 -1.96 17.29 -2.73
CA ARG A 41 -2.27 18.50 -1.97
C ARG A 41 -1.02 19.11 -1.33
N GLN A 42 -1.07 20.42 -1.08
CA GLN A 42 0.05 21.15 -0.50
C GLN A 42 0.40 20.66 0.91
N ASP A 43 -0.60 20.40 1.75
CA ASP A 43 -0.44 19.84 3.09
C ASP A 43 0.26 18.46 3.07
N VAL A 44 -0.08 17.60 2.11
CA VAL A 44 0.60 16.30 1.89
C VAL A 44 2.07 16.52 1.52
N GLN A 45 2.38 17.47 0.64
CA GLN A 45 3.76 17.80 0.27
C GLN A 45 4.57 18.38 1.45
N ASP A 46 3.91 19.10 2.36
CA ASP A 46 4.52 19.61 3.59
C ASP A 46 4.76 18.48 4.60
N VAL A 47 3.81 17.56 4.79
CA VAL A 47 4.00 16.38 5.65
C VAL A 47 5.14 15.50 5.15
N LEU A 48 5.25 15.28 3.84
CA LEU A 48 6.38 14.55 3.27
C LEU A 48 7.73 15.21 3.62
N LEU A 49 7.80 16.54 3.57
CA LEU A 49 8.98 17.29 3.99
C LEU A 49 9.25 17.12 5.49
N TRP A 50 8.22 17.18 6.34
CA TRP A 50 8.34 16.91 7.77
C TRP A 50 8.83 15.49 8.07
N ILE A 51 8.37 14.48 7.34
CA ILE A 51 8.86 13.10 7.48
C ILE A 51 10.36 13.02 7.17
N VAL A 52 10.84 13.74 6.14
CA VAL A 52 12.28 13.83 5.84
C VAL A 52 13.03 14.59 6.93
N GLY A 53 12.47 15.68 7.45
CA GLY A 53 13.04 16.42 8.59
C GLY A 53 13.18 15.55 9.83
N LEU A 54 12.15 14.77 10.18
CA LEU A 54 12.18 13.80 11.27
C LEU A 54 13.24 12.72 11.01
N TYR A 55 13.38 12.23 9.78
CA TYR A 55 14.44 11.29 9.42
C TYR A 55 15.84 11.90 9.66
N ILE A 56 16.07 13.15 9.25
CA ILE A 56 17.35 13.85 9.43
C ILE A 56 17.72 13.92 10.93
N VAL A 57 16.75 14.26 11.78
CA VAL A 57 17.01 14.43 13.22
C VAL A 57 17.12 13.09 13.94
N LEU A 58 16.25 12.13 13.62
CA LEU A 58 16.03 10.95 14.45
C LEU A 58 16.70 9.67 13.95
N ALA A 59 17.13 9.59 12.69
CA ALA A 59 17.66 8.34 12.12
C ALA A 59 18.92 7.83 12.86
N ILE A 60 19.92 8.69 13.07
CA ILE A 60 21.15 8.30 13.78
C ILE A 60 20.86 7.98 15.26
N PRO A 61 20.16 8.85 16.03
CA PRO A 61 19.80 8.52 17.41
C PRO A 61 19.09 7.18 17.55
N PHE A 62 18.06 6.90 16.73
CA PHE A 62 17.33 5.64 16.81
C PHE A 62 18.15 4.41 16.42
N GLU A 63 19.06 4.53 15.46
CA GLU A 63 19.99 3.44 15.13
C GLU A 63 21.01 3.22 16.26
N MET A 64 21.46 4.27 16.94
CA MET A 64 22.40 4.13 18.06
C MET A 64 21.76 3.48 19.30
N MET A 65 20.45 3.67 19.50
CA MET A 65 19.67 3.01 20.55
C MET A 65 19.49 1.50 20.32
N LEU A 66 19.67 1.02 19.09
CA LEU A 66 19.61 -0.42 18.81
C LEU A 66 20.85 -1.14 19.36
N PRO A 67 20.69 -2.39 19.84
CA PRO A 67 21.82 -3.27 20.11
C PRO A 67 22.72 -3.38 18.88
N PRO A 68 24.07 -3.42 19.03
CA PRO A 68 25.01 -3.42 17.92
C PRO A 68 24.69 -4.44 16.82
N GLU A 69 24.24 -5.65 17.20
CA GLU A 69 23.88 -6.72 16.27
C GLU A 69 22.59 -6.46 15.45
N LYS A 70 21.76 -5.50 15.86
CA LYS A 70 20.53 -5.11 15.17
C LYS A 70 20.66 -3.79 14.39
N ARG A 71 21.80 -3.10 14.49
CA ARG A 71 22.04 -1.82 13.80
C ARG A 71 22.10 -2.03 12.30
N ARG A 72 21.44 -1.13 11.56
CA ARG A 72 21.49 -1.14 10.09
C ARG A 72 22.59 -0.22 9.62
N LEU A 73 23.79 -0.79 9.48
CA LEU A 73 24.95 -0.07 8.97
C LEU A 73 24.77 0.32 7.49
N GLU A 74 24.04 -0.50 6.72
CA GLU A 74 23.71 -0.21 5.32
C GLU A 74 22.19 -0.15 5.12
N GLY A 75 21.71 1.05 4.81
CA GLY A 75 20.34 1.30 4.41
C GLY A 75 20.11 0.98 2.95
N LYS A 76 18.84 0.73 2.59
CA LYS A 76 18.43 0.37 1.24
C LYS A 76 18.79 1.43 0.18
N GLY A 77 18.83 2.72 0.52
CA GLY A 77 19.27 3.76 -0.41
C GLY A 77 20.74 3.65 -0.78
N LEU A 78 21.62 3.34 0.17
CA LEU A 78 23.05 3.11 -0.11
C LEU A 78 23.27 1.85 -0.95
N ILE A 79 22.56 0.77 -0.62
CA ILE A 79 22.59 -0.47 -1.40
C ILE A 79 22.16 -0.21 -2.84
N ALA A 80 21.04 0.51 -3.05
CA ALA A 80 20.54 0.83 -4.38
C ALA A 80 21.49 1.75 -5.16
N LEU A 81 22.07 2.77 -4.53
CA LEU A 81 23.03 3.66 -5.19
C LEU A 81 24.28 2.89 -5.66
N ARG A 82 24.85 2.06 -4.78
CA ARG A 82 26.00 1.21 -5.12
C ARG A 82 25.65 0.21 -6.23
N ALA A 83 24.44 -0.37 -6.18
CA ALA A 83 23.96 -1.27 -7.21
C ALA A 83 23.89 -0.60 -8.58
N VAL A 84 23.35 0.63 -8.66
CA VAL A 84 23.28 1.40 -9.91
C VAL A 84 24.67 1.69 -10.46
N LEU A 85 25.58 2.22 -9.63
CA LEU A 85 26.95 2.53 -10.05
C LEU A 85 27.70 1.28 -10.52
N ARG A 86 27.57 0.16 -9.78
CA ARG A 86 28.15 -1.14 -10.13
C ARG A 86 27.60 -1.65 -11.45
N PHE A 87 26.27 -1.68 -11.59
CA PHE A 87 25.59 -2.20 -12.78
C PHE A 87 25.93 -1.38 -14.03
N LEU A 88 26.00 -0.05 -13.93
CA LEU A 88 26.43 0.82 -15.04
C LEU A 88 27.91 0.57 -15.41
N SER A 89 28.79 0.44 -14.42
CA SER A 89 30.22 0.16 -14.66
C SER A 89 30.44 -1.22 -15.30
N GLU A 90 29.75 -2.24 -14.83
CA GLU A 90 29.80 -3.60 -15.38
C GLU A 90 29.18 -3.66 -16.78
N GLY A 91 28.03 -3.01 -16.98
CA GLY A 91 27.37 -2.93 -18.29
C GLY A 91 28.23 -2.20 -19.32
N TRP A 92 28.89 -1.11 -18.94
CA TRP A 92 29.83 -0.42 -19.81
C TRP A 92 31.03 -1.29 -20.18
N ARG A 93 31.60 -2.03 -19.21
CA ARG A 93 32.68 -3.00 -19.48
C ARG A 93 32.23 -4.15 -20.37
N TYR A 94 31.00 -4.63 -20.18
CA TYR A 94 30.40 -5.69 -20.97
C TYR A 94 30.22 -5.27 -22.43
N ILE A 95 29.63 -4.09 -22.68
CA ILE A 95 29.40 -3.56 -24.04
C ILE A 95 30.71 -3.22 -24.75
N ARG A 96 31.74 -2.79 -24.01
CA ARG A 96 33.07 -2.51 -24.58
C ARG A 96 33.86 -3.75 -24.96
N ARG A 97 33.54 -4.94 -24.42
CA ARG A 97 34.18 -6.20 -24.84
C ARG A 97 33.55 -6.64 -26.15
N VAL A 98 34.40 -6.82 -27.17
CA VAL A 98 33.99 -7.35 -28.48
C VAL A 98 34.79 -8.62 -28.76
N PRO A 99 34.14 -9.81 -28.84
CA PRO A 99 32.71 -10.03 -28.62
C PRO A 99 32.31 -9.92 -27.13
N PRO A 100 31.04 -9.59 -26.82
CA PRO A 100 30.55 -9.62 -25.44
C PRO A 100 30.62 -11.03 -24.86
N ASP A 101 31.02 -11.14 -23.60
CA ASP A 101 31.07 -12.43 -22.89
C ASP A 101 29.67 -12.85 -22.44
N ALA A 102 28.94 -13.56 -23.30
CA ALA A 102 27.58 -14.02 -23.03
C ALA A 102 27.45 -14.90 -21.76
N SER A 103 28.55 -15.42 -21.21
CA SER A 103 28.53 -16.24 -20.00
C SER A 103 28.45 -15.43 -18.70
N ALA A 104 28.80 -14.13 -18.75
CA ALA A 104 28.89 -13.27 -17.57
C ALA A 104 28.23 -11.88 -17.79
N PRO A 105 26.92 -11.81 -18.06
CA PRO A 105 26.22 -10.55 -18.15
C PRO A 105 26.17 -9.85 -16.77
N PRO A 106 26.09 -8.51 -16.74
CA PRO A 106 25.82 -7.79 -15.50
C PRO A 106 24.42 -8.17 -14.98
N VAL A 107 24.34 -8.67 -13.75
CA VAL A 107 23.08 -9.07 -13.11
C VAL A 107 22.97 -8.39 -11.74
N LEU A 108 21.76 -7.93 -11.40
CA LEU A 108 21.45 -7.41 -10.07
C LEU A 108 21.39 -8.56 -9.06
N ARG A 109 22.08 -8.38 -7.93
CA ARG A 109 22.02 -9.32 -6.81
C ARG A 109 20.65 -9.23 -6.14
N LYS A 110 20.27 -10.29 -5.41
CA LYS A 110 18.96 -10.36 -4.74
C LYS A 110 18.72 -9.17 -3.81
N GLU A 111 19.69 -8.83 -2.97
CA GLU A 111 19.61 -7.69 -2.03
C GLU A 111 19.49 -6.35 -2.73
N GLU A 112 20.27 -6.15 -3.80
CA GLU A 112 20.23 -4.94 -4.63
C GLU A 112 18.85 -4.78 -5.28
N LYS A 113 18.32 -5.86 -5.86
CA LYS A 113 16.98 -5.88 -6.47
C LYS A 113 15.90 -5.55 -5.44
N VAL A 114 15.95 -6.14 -4.24
CA VAL A 114 15.00 -5.84 -3.15
C VAL A 114 15.10 -4.38 -2.71
N ALA A 115 16.30 -3.84 -2.54
CA ALA A 115 16.51 -2.45 -2.16
C ALA A 115 15.94 -1.48 -3.20
N MET A 116 16.24 -1.69 -4.48
CA MET A 116 15.76 -0.85 -5.58
C MET A 116 14.23 -0.91 -5.71
N LEU A 117 13.65 -2.12 -5.76
CA LEU A 117 12.19 -2.28 -5.86
C LEU A 117 11.46 -1.72 -4.64
N PHE A 118 12.02 -1.87 -3.45
CA PHE A 118 11.41 -1.32 -2.24
C PHE A 118 11.39 0.21 -2.24
N LEU A 119 12.45 0.86 -2.73
CA LEU A 119 12.46 2.31 -2.88
C LEU A 119 11.37 2.78 -3.85
N LEU A 120 11.12 2.03 -4.95
CA LEU A 120 10.01 2.31 -5.85
C LEU A 120 8.65 2.18 -5.14
N VAL A 121 8.44 1.10 -4.37
CA VAL A 121 7.23 0.93 -3.55
C VAL A 121 7.06 2.13 -2.62
N LYS A 122 8.12 2.51 -1.89
CA LYS A 122 8.07 3.60 -0.92
C LYS A 122 7.76 4.94 -1.57
N PHE A 123 8.47 5.30 -2.63
CA PHE A 123 8.29 6.59 -3.31
C PHE A 123 6.98 6.70 -4.10
N TYR A 124 6.37 5.58 -4.47
CA TYR A 124 5.06 5.58 -5.11
C TYR A 124 3.93 5.60 -4.08
N PHE A 125 3.92 4.66 -3.13
CA PHE A 125 2.76 4.49 -2.24
C PHE A 125 2.73 5.44 -1.05
N LEU A 126 3.86 5.89 -0.49
CA LEU A 126 3.84 6.80 0.66
C LEU A 126 3.11 8.13 0.37
N PRO A 127 3.46 8.91 -0.68
CA PRO A 127 2.76 10.16 -0.97
C PRO A 127 1.26 9.93 -1.26
N MET A 128 0.94 8.85 -1.96
CA MET A 128 -0.44 8.49 -2.29
C MET A 128 -1.26 8.11 -1.05
N MET A 129 -0.70 7.34 -0.12
CA MET A 129 -1.41 6.98 1.11
C MET A 129 -1.63 8.17 2.02
N LEU A 130 -0.70 9.13 2.04
CA LEU A 130 -0.92 10.42 2.70
C LEU A 130 -2.05 11.20 2.01
N GLN A 131 -2.06 11.27 0.68
CA GLN A 131 -3.15 11.89 -0.07
C GLN A 131 -4.52 11.28 0.28
N PHE A 132 -4.60 9.94 0.34
CA PHE A 132 -5.83 9.25 0.75
C PHE A 132 -6.18 9.49 2.22
N LEU A 133 -5.20 9.45 3.13
CA LEU A 133 -5.43 9.74 4.54
C LEU A 133 -6.02 11.13 4.76
N PHE A 134 -5.46 12.14 4.12
CA PHE A 134 -5.93 13.52 4.21
C PHE A 134 -7.32 13.69 3.60
N GLY A 135 -7.57 13.10 2.43
CA GLY A 135 -8.91 13.12 1.83
C GLY A 135 -9.97 12.44 2.71
N ASN A 136 -9.65 11.27 3.26
CA ASN A 136 -10.56 10.55 4.16
C ASN A 136 -10.77 11.31 5.49
N TRP A 137 -9.73 11.99 6.00
CA TRP A 137 -9.82 12.83 7.18
C TRP A 137 -10.77 14.00 6.95
N GLU A 138 -10.66 14.69 5.82
CA GLU A 138 -11.57 15.78 5.47
C GLU A 138 -13.01 15.30 5.31
N SER A 139 -13.24 14.17 4.64
CA SER A 139 -14.58 13.57 4.55
C SER A 139 -15.12 13.23 5.94
N MET A 140 -14.30 12.63 6.81
CA MET A 140 -14.69 12.31 8.18
C MET A 140 -15.08 13.58 8.95
N MET A 141 -14.27 14.64 8.87
CA MET A 141 -14.56 15.91 9.54
C MET A 141 -15.80 16.59 8.97
N TYR A 142 -16.00 16.53 7.64
CA TYR A 142 -17.20 17.03 6.99
C TYR A 142 -18.46 16.38 7.58
N TYR A 143 -18.52 15.03 7.64
CA TYR A 143 -19.68 14.35 8.20
C TYR A 143 -19.81 14.56 9.71
N TRP A 144 -18.70 14.69 10.44
CA TRP A 144 -18.71 15.05 11.86
C TRP A 144 -19.45 16.37 12.11
N HIS A 145 -19.22 17.38 11.27
CA HIS A 145 -19.90 18.68 11.39
C HIS A 145 -21.41 18.65 11.08
N LEU A 146 -21.92 17.55 10.52
CA LEU A 146 -23.36 17.32 10.34
C LEU A 146 -24.03 16.78 11.61
N PHE A 147 -23.27 16.37 12.63
CA PHE A 147 -23.85 15.85 13.88
C PHE A 147 -24.61 16.97 14.60
N GLY A 148 -25.85 16.67 14.97
CA GLY A 148 -26.75 17.65 15.61
C GLY A 148 -27.37 18.69 14.67
N LYS A 149 -27.16 18.61 13.34
CA LYS A 149 -27.78 19.53 12.37
C LYS A 149 -29.22 19.20 12.00
N THR A 150 -29.68 18.00 12.34
CA THR A 150 -31.02 17.50 12.02
C THR A 150 -31.61 16.80 13.23
N THR A 151 -32.92 16.93 13.40
CA THR A 151 -33.69 16.19 14.43
C THR A 151 -34.28 14.90 13.87
N ASP A 152 -34.28 14.72 12.54
CA ASP A 152 -34.74 13.49 11.90
C ASP A 152 -33.67 12.39 12.03
N ILE A 153 -34.05 11.28 12.66
CA ILE A 153 -33.13 10.17 12.92
C ILE A 153 -32.63 9.53 11.63
N HIS A 154 -33.45 9.46 10.58
CA HIS A 154 -33.07 8.81 9.34
C HIS A 154 -32.11 9.66 8.52
N ASP A 155 -32.37 10.96 8.47
CA ASP A 155 -31.47 11.94 7.87
C ASP A 155 -30.12 11.94 8.58
N PHE A 156 -30.11 11.94 9.92
CA PHE A 156 -28.89 11.83 10.72
C PHE A 156 -28.11 10.54 10.42
N MET A 157 -28.77 9.38 10.45
CA MET A 157 -28.11 8.10 10.21
C MET A 157 -27.51 8.02 8.80
N LEU A 158 -28.30 8.35 7.77
CA LEU A 158 -27.94 8.14 6.36
C LEU A 158 -26.99 9.19 5.81
N ARG A 159 -27.13 10.47 6.23
CA ARG A 159 -26.29 11.57 5.72
C ARG A 159 -25.09 11.90 6.59
N ALA A 160 -25.14 11.59 7.89
CA ALA A 160 -24.02 11.85 8.80
C ALA A 160 -23.36 10.56 9.28
N LEU A 161 -24.08 9.68 10.00
CA LEU A 161 -23.44 8.57 10.73
C LEU A 161 -22.78 7.52 9.81
N PHE A 162 -23.49 7.01 8.81
CA PHE A 162 -22.95 5.97 7.92
C PHE A 162 -21.74 6.45 7.10
N PRO A 163 -21.79 7.62 6.43
CA PRO A 163 -20.61 8.15 5.74
C PRO A 163 -19.47 8.49 6.70
N TYR A 164 -19.76 9.06 7.89
CA TYR A 164 -18.75 9.30 8.92
C TYR A 164 -18.01 8.02 9.31
N ALA A 165 -18.75 6.95 9.63
CA ALA A 165 -18.16 5.66 10.00
C ALA A 165 -17.29 5.08 8.86
N THR A 166 -17.77 5.21 7.62
CA THR A 166 -17.02 4.78 6.42
C THR A 166 -15.71 5.56 6.28
N SER A 167 -15.75 6.88 6.37
CA SER A 167 -14.56 7.74 6.30
C SER A 167 -13.59 7.46 7.45
N LEU A 168 -14.09 7.28 8.68
CA LEU A 168 -13.28 6.91 9.84
C LEU A 168 -12.54 5.58 9.59
N PHE A 169 -13.21 4.58 9.04
CA PHE A 169 -12.57 3.29 8.76
C PHE A 169 -11.45 3.43 7.73
N PHE A 170 -11.65 4.25 6.70
CA PHE A 170 -10.60 4.54 5.72
C PHE A 170 -9.46 5.40 6.29
N VAL A 171 -9.72 6.33 7.22
CA VAL A 171 -8.67 7.06 7.96
C VAL A 171 -7.79 6.07 8.74
N VAL A 172 -8.40 5.13 9.47
CA VAL A 172 -7.65 4.11 10.21
C VAL A 172 -6.86 3.22 9.26
N ASP A 173 -7.48 2.72 8.18
CA ASP A 173 -6.82 1.87 7.18
C ASP A 173 -5.59 2.56 6.56
N THR A 174 -5.80 3.77 6.03
CA THR A 174 -4.73 4.53 5.36
C THR A 174 -3.62 4.94 6.33
N SER A 175 -3.93 5.19 7.61
CA SER A 175 -2.92 5.46 8.65
C SER A 175 -1.97 4.28 8.85
N TYR A 176 -2.48 3.04 8.86
CA TYR A 176 -1.64 1.84 8.96
C TYR A 176 -0.74 1.67 7.74
N PHE A 177 -1.25 1.95 6.54
CA PHE A 177 -0.45 1.92 5.32
C PHE A 177 0.61 3.04 5.29
N VAL A 178 0.28 4.27 5.71
CA VAL A 178 1.25 5.37 5.86
C VAL A 178 2.38 4.94 6.80
N PHE A 179 2.05 4.34 7.96
CA PHE A 179 3.06 3.80 8.88
C PHE A 179 3.92 2.73 8.20
N GLY A 180 3.29 1.77 7.52
CA GLY A 180 3.96 0.68 6.83
C GLY A 180 4.98 1.17 5.78
N TYR A 181 4.65 2.20 5.00
CA TYR A 181 5.56 2.75 3.99
C TYR A 181 6.61 3.71 4.56
N SER A 182 6.30 4.42 5.65
CA SER A 182 7.22 5.41 6.23
C SER A 182 8.26 4.77 7.15
N VAL A 183 7.87 3.83 7.99
CA VAL A 183 8.69 3.27 9.08
C VAL A 183 9.13 1.84 8.78
N GLU A 184 10.43 1.59 8.85
CA GLU A 184 11.00 0.25 8.97
C GLU A 184 11.91 0.22 10.20
N TYR A 185 11.58 -0.58 11.20
CA TYR A 185 12.34 -0.64 12.45
C TYR A 185 12.37 -2.07 13.01
N PRO A 186 13.54 -2.60 13.46
CA PRO A 186 13.64 -4.01 13.85
C PRO A 186 12.67 -4.41 14.96
N LEU A 187 12.42 -3.52 15.95
CA LEU A 187 11.48 -3.80 17.04
C LEU A 187 10.03 -3.92 16.56
N ALA A 188 9.67 -3.23 15.46
CA ALA A 188 8.35 -3.31 14.86
C ALA A 188 8.13 -4.58 14.03
N LYS A 189 9.16 -5.44 13.89
CA LYS A 189 9.14 -6.70 13.10
C LYS A 189 8.57 -6.53 11.69
N ASN A 190 8.85 -5.39 11.06
CA ASN A 190 8.27 -5.00 9.77
C ASN A 190 9.32 -4.81 8.65
N GLN A 191 10.47 -5.45 8.81
CA GLN A 191 11.53 -5.44 7.81
C GLN A 191 11.08 -6.14 6.53
N VAL A 192 11.40 -5.52 5.40
CA VAL A 192 11.10 -6.09 4.08
C VAL A 192 12.04 -7.26 3.79
N ARG A 193 11.46 -8.46 3.65
CA ARG A 193 12.15 -9.69 3.25
C ARG A 193 12.31 -9.79 1.73
N SER A 194 11.27 -9.40 0.98
CA SER A 194 11.27 -9.39 -0.48
C SER A 194 10.21 -8.44 -1.05
N VAL A 195 10.32 -8.13 -2.34
CA VAL A 195 9.36 -7.31 -3.11
C VAL A 195 8.96 -8.09 -4.36
N GLU A 196 7.70 -7.97 -4.80
CA GLU A 196 7.14 -8.67 -5.97
C GLU A 196 8.08 -8.48 -7.17
N PRO A 197 8.70 -9.56 -7.68
CA PRO A 197 9.80 -9.44 -8.63
C PRO A 197 9.35 -9.29 -10.10
N THR A 198 8.07 -9.44 -10.40
CA THR A 198 7.53 -9.52 -11.77
C THR A 198 6.78 -8.26 -12.19
N LEU A 199 6.92 -7.89 -13.46
CA LEU A 199 6.18 -6.76 -14.03
C LEU A 199 4.66 -6.96 -13.97
N PHE A 200 4.16 -8.19 -14.10
CA PHE A 200 2.72 -8.46 -14.06
C PHE A 200 2.12 -8.18 -12.69
N GLY A 201 2.75 -8.61 -11.59
CA GLY A 201 2.27 -8.30 -10.24
C GLY A 201 2.29 -6.81 -9.92
N TRP A 202 3.30 -6.09 -10.42
CA TRP A 202 3.33 -4.62 -10.36
C TRP A 202 2.20 -4.00 -11.16
N LEU A 203 2.01 -4.39 -12.42
CA LEU A 203 0.97 -3.86 -13.30
C LEU A 203 -0.43 -4.02 -12.69
N VAL A 204 -0.80 -5.24 -12.30
CA VAL A 204 -2.12 -5.54 -11.72
C VAL A 204 -2.36 -4.75 -10.43
N THR A 205 -1.31 -4.49 -9.66
CA THR A 205 -1.43 -3.63 -8.47
C THR A 205 -1.58 -2.17 -8.86
N LEU A 206 -0.72 -1.64 -9.73
CA LEU A 206 -0.66 -0.23 -10.11
C LEU A 206 -1.91 0.26 -10.82
N ILE A 207 -2.57 -0.56 -11.64
CA ILE A 207 -3.84 -0.18 -12.31
C ILE A 207 -4.99 0.14 -11.33
N CYS A 208 -4.85 -0.25 -10.07
CA CYS A 208 -5.81 0.10 -9.01
C CYS A 208 -5.56 1.47 -8.39
N TYR A 209 -4.51 2.18 -8.79
CA TYR A 209 -4.06 3.40 -8.14
C TYR A 209 -3.77 4.53 -9.15
N PRO A 210 -3.95 5.80 -8.78
CA PRO A 210 -3.59 6.92 -9.65
C PRO A 210 -2.10 6.91 -10.07
N PRO A 211 -1.76 7.35 -11.28
CA PRO A 211 -2.66 7.81 -12.34
C PRO A 211 -3.30 6.67 -13.16
N PHE A 212 -2.81 5.44 -13.02
CA PHE A 212 -3.24 4.32 -13.86
C PHE A 212 -4.74 3.99 -13.67
N TYR A 213 -5.26 4.18 -12.46
CA TYR A 213 -6.68 4.11 -12.15
C TYR A 213 -7.53 4.96 -13.09
N GLU A 214 -7.08 6.15 -13.49
CA GLU A 214 -7.84 7.02 -14.40
C GLU A 214 -7.99 6.41 -15.80
N ILE A 215 -7.01 5.63 -16.23
CA ILE A 215 -7.07 4.90 -17.50
C ILE A 215 -8.00 3.70 -17.36
N THR A 216 -7.81 2.89 -16.31
CA THR A 216 -8.64 1.72 -16.05
C THR A 216 -10.11 2.11 -15.86
N GLY A 217 -10.38 3.22 -15.17
CA GLY A 217 -11.71 3.77 -14.93
C GLY A 217 -12.44 4.25 -16.19
N LYS A 218 -11.74 4.50 -17.30
CA LYS A 218 -12.39 4.79 -18.60
C LYS A 218 -13.05 3.55 -19.21
N TYR A 219 -12.51 2.37 -18.94
CA TYR A 219 -13.01 1.10 -19.47
C TYR A 219 -13.87 0.34 -18.46
N LEU A 220 -13.45 0.38 -17.18
CA LEU A 220 -14.16 -0.19 -16.05
C LEU A 220 -14.65 0.96 -15.16
N PHE A 221 -15.71 1.64 -15.59
CA PHE A 221 -16.23 2.78 -14.84
C PHE A 221 -16.69 2.35 -13.44
N TRP A 222 -16.73 3.33 -12.54
CA TRP A 222 -17.07 3.09 -11.15
C TRP A 222 -18.59 3.02 -10.96
N ALA A 223 -19.12 1.79 -10.89
CA ALA A 223 -20.56 1.52 -10.77
C ALA A 223 -21.04 1.35 -9.32
N SER A 224 -20.29 1.88 -8.34
CA SER A 224 -20.54 1.67 -6.91
C SER A 224 -20.73 3.01 -6.19
N ASN A 225 -21.85 3.16 -5.48
CA ASN A 225 -22.17 4.37 -4.74
C ASN A 225 -22.60 4.01 -3.31
N GLY A 226 -21.64 4.10 -2.38
CA GLY A 226 -21.90 3.89 -0.96
C GLY A 226 -22.91 4.88 -0.37
N GLU A 227 -23.14 6.02 -1.02
CA GLU A 227 -24.10 7.06 -0.61
C GLU A 227 -25.46 6.99 -1.30
N GLY A 228 -25.67 6.00 -2.16
CA GLY A 228 -26.94 5.81 -2.86
C GLY A 228 -28.12 5.51 -1.94
N TYR A 229 -29.31 5.82 -2.44
CA TYR A 229 -30.60 5.48 -1.83
C TYR A 229 -31.29 4.42 -2.69
N LEU A 230 -31.95 3.47 -2.04
CA LEU A 230 -32.81 2.48 -2.69
C LEU A 230 -34.29 2.92 -2.57
N PRO A 231 -35.21 2.39 -3.41
CA PRO A 231 -36.62 2.79 -3.39
C PRO A 231 -37.31 2.61 -2.03
N VAL A 232 -36.80 1.70 -1.21
CA VAL A 232 -37.32 1.41 0.13
C VAL A 232 -36.26 1.79 1.17
N LEU A 233 -36.68 2.55 2.20
CA LEU A 233 -35.80 3.01 3.27
C LEU A 233 -35.11 1.84 3.98
N ALA A 234 -35.85 0.79 4.33
CA ALA A 234 -35.31 -0.43 4.95
C ALA A 234 -34.24 -1.11 4.08
N ALA A 235 -34.42 -1.12 2.75
CA ALA A 235 -33.41 -1.64 1.84
C ALA A 235 -32.14 -0.78 1.84
N THR A 236 -32.29 0.55 1.92
CA THR A 236 -31.14 1.47 2.06
C THR A 236 -30.36 1.17 3.34
N TYR A 237 -31.04 1.01 4.48
CA TYR A 237 -30.38 0.61 5.74
C TYR A 237 -29.68 -0.75 5.63
N ALA A 238 -30.36 -1.77 5.09
CA ALA A 238 -29.77 -3.10 4.93
C ALA A 238 -28.50 -3.05 4.09
N MET A 239 -28.51 -2.30 2.98
CA MET A 239 -27.34 -2.08 2.13
C MET A 239 -26.20 -1.38 2.89
N ARG A 240 -26.47 -0.28 3.61
CA ARG A 240 -25.45 0.47 4.36
C ARG A 240 -24.84 -0.36 5.47
N ILE A 241 -25.66 -1.12 6.20
CA ILE A 241 -25.21 -2.03 7.25
C ILE A 241 -24.35 -3.14 6.64
N ALA A 242 -24.78 -3.78 5.55
CA ALA A 242 -24.01 -4.81 4.88
C ALA A 242 -22.66 -4.27 4.36
N ALA A 243 -22.64 -3.08 3.76
CA ALA A 243 -21.42 -2.42 3.33
C ALA A 243 -20.46 -2.14 4.50
N LEU A 244 -20.97 -1.65 5.64
CA LEU A 244 -20.15 -1.45 6.85
C LEU A 244 -19.66 -2.77 7.45
N VAL A 245 -20.43 -3.85 7.41
CA VAL A 245 -19.98 -5.18 7.88
C VAL A 245 -18.79 -5.65 7.03
N PHE A 246 -18.89 -5.56 5.70
CA PHE A 246 -17.77 -5.89 4.82
C PHE A 246 -16.57 -4.98 5.04
N LEU A 247 -16.80 -3.67 5.22
CA LEU A 247 -15.73 -2.72 5.51
C LEU A 247 -15.08 -2.98 6.89
N SER A 248 -15.84 -3.47 7.87
CA SER A 248 -15.33 -3.86 9.18
C SER A 248 -14.38 -5.04 9.09
N ILE A 249 -14.70 -6.05 8.28
CA ILE A 249 -13.83 -7.21 8.07
C ILE A 249 -12.59 -6.80 7.25
N TYR A 250 -12.76 -5.91 6.26
CA TYR A 250 -11.64 -5.31 5.54
C TYR A 250 -10.68 -4.59 6.49
N LEU A 251 -11.20 -3.74 7.37
CA LEU A 251 -10.40 -3.01 8.36
C LEU A 251 -9.76 -3.96 9.37
N TRP A 252 -10.47 -4.99 9.82
CA TRP A 252 -9.92 -6.01 10.72
C TRP A 252 -8.70 -6.71 10.10
N ALA A 253 -8.70 -6.95 8.79
CA ALA A 253 -7.53 -7.48 8.09
C ALA A 253 -6.34 -6.51 8.14
N THR A 254 -6.57 -5.22 7.91
CA THR A 254 -5.52 -4.20 8.06
C THR A 254 -4.98 -4.13 9.49
N LEU A 255 -5.86 -4.14 10.49
CA LEU A 255 -5.45 -4.13 11.91
C LEU A 255 -4.63 -5.38 12.27
N ALA A 256 -4.98 -6.55 11.72
CA ALA A 256 -4.25 -7.80 11.92
C ALA A 256 -2.87 -7.78 11.26
N LEU A 257 -2.73 -7.15 10.07
CA LEU A 257 -1.43 -6.94 9.42
C LEU A 257 -0.52 -6.01 10.24
N GLY A 258 -1.10 -5.00 10.89
CA GLY A 258 -0.37 -4.13 11.80
C GLY A 258 0.75 -3.36 11.11
N THR A 259 1.97 -3.46 11.67
CA THR A 259 3.16 -2.77 11.15
C THR A 259 3.64 -3.31 9.80
N LYS A 260 3.08 -4.43 9.33
CA LYS A 260 3.45 -5.10 8.07
C LYS A 260 2.61 -4.66 6.87
N CYS A 261 1.61 -3.80 7.06
CA CYS A 261 0.75 -3.28 5.98
C CYS A 261 1.58 -2.65 4.85
N SER A 262 1.56 -3.26 3.67
CA SER A 262 2.18 -2.71 2.46
C SER A 262 1.81 -3.54 1.23
N ASN A 263 1.70 -2.88 0.09
CA ASN A 263 1.54 -3.51 -1.21
C ASN A 263 2.89 -4.03 -1.71
N LEU A 264 2.86 -5.12 -2.49
CA LEU A 264 4.00 -5.67 -3.22
C LEU A 264 5.19 -6.12 -2.37
N THR A 265 5.10 -6.14 -1.03
CA THR A 265 6.23 -6.54 -0.19
C THR A 265 5.86 -7.67 0.76
N ASN A 266 6.82 -8.56 0.99
CA ASN A 266 6.76 -9.53 2.07
C ASN A 266 7.49 -8.95 3.29
N ARG A 267 6.76 -8.73 4.38
CA ARG A 267 7.28 -8.27 5.69
C ARG A 267 7.08 -9.31 6.81
N GLY A 268 6.92 -10.56 6.40
CA GLY A 268 6.56 -11.69 7.27
C GLY A 268 5.07 -11.98 7.23
N ILE A 269 4.73 -13.25 7.46
CA ILE A 269 3.38 -13.77 7.31
C ILE A 269 2.54 -13.48 8.56
N VAL A 270 1.25 -13.25 8.36
CA VAL A 270 0.24 -13.04 9.42
C VAL A 270 -0.82 -14.10 9.26
N THR A 271 -1.09 -14.84 10.33
CA THR A 271 -2.00 -15.99 10.35
C THR A 271 -3.13 -15.83 11.36
N SER A 272 -3.20 -14.70 12.06
CA SER A 272 -4.17 -14.38 13.10
C SER A 272 -5.26 -13.42 12.60
N GLY A 273 -6.36 -13.32 13.36
CA GLY A 273 -7.48 -12.45 12.99
C GLY A 273 -8.27 -13.04 11.81
N PRO A 274 -8.67 -12.24 10.80
CA PRO A 274 -9.45 -12.77 9.69
C PRO A 274 -8.63 -13.71 8.79
N TYR A 275 -7.30 -13.61 8.84
CA TYR A 275 -6.37 -14.52 8.17
C TYR A 275 -6.41 -15.94 8.74
N ALA A 276 -7.00 -16.18 9.91
CA ALA A 276 -7.20 -17.55 10.40
C ALA A 276 -8.27 -18.33 9.61
N TYR A 277 -9.12 -17.63 8.85
CA TYR A 277 -10.27 -18.22 8.14
C TYR A 277 -10.05 -18.30 6.63
N VAL A 278 -9.50 -17.25 6.03
CA VAL A 278 -9.21 -17.15 4.59
C VAL A 278 -7.92 -16.37 4.36
N ARG A 279 -7.23 -16.61 3.23
CA ARG A 279 -5.93 -15.96 2.96
C ARG A 279 -6.02 -14.50 2.52
N HIS A 280 -7.13 -14.09 1.90
CA HIS A 280 -7.34 -12.73 1.39
C HIS A 280 -8.66 -12.08 1.88
N PRO A 281 -8.87 -11.93 3.20
CA PRO A 281 -10.11 -11.40 3.76
C PRO A 281 -10.39 -9.96 3.30
N ALA A 282 -9.36 -9.12 3.23
CA ALA A 282 -9.48 -7.75 2.75
C ALA A 282 -10.02 -7.69 1.30
N TYR A 283 -9.51 -8.52 0.40
CA TYR A 283 -9.89 -8.48 -1.01
C TYR A 283 -11.33 -8.93 -1.23
N ILE A 284 -11.75 -10.03 -0.62
CA ILE A 284 -13.12 -10.53 -0.78
C ILE A 284 -14.15 -9.57 -0.18
N CYS A 285 -13.92 -9.08 1.04
CA CYS A 285 -14.88 -8.18 1.68
C CYS A 285 -14.92 -6.82 0.98
N LYS A 286 -13.80 -6.32 0.46
CA LYS A 286 -13.80 -5.12 -0.37
C LYS A 286 -14.63 -5.30 -1.64
N ALA A 287 -14.45 -6.41 -2.34
CA ALA A 287 -15.24 -6.71 -3.54
C ALA A 287 -16.74 -6.85 -3.21
N LEU A 288 -17.09 -7.60 -2.16
CA LEU A 288 -18.49 -7.76 -1.72
C LEU A 288 -19.12 -6.42 -1.31
N GLY A 289 -18.37 -5.57 -0.62
CA GLY A 289 -18.79 -4.20 -0.29
C GLY A 289 -19.15 -3.41 -1.55
N TRP A 290 -18.32 -3.48 -2.59
CA TRP A 290 -18.59 -2.81 -3.87
C TRP A 290 -19.83 -3.34 -4.58
N TRP A 291 -20.04 -4.66 -4.58
CA TRP A 291 -21.23 -5.26 -5.17
C TRP A 291 -22.50 -4.83 -4.44
N VAL A 292 -22.49 -4.76 -3.10
CA VAL A 292 -23.61 -4.26 -2.32
C VAL A 292 -23.90 -2.79 -2.62
N THR A 293 -22.87 -1.94 -2.67
CA THR A 293 -23.04 -0.51 -2.94
C THR A 293 -23.24 -0.18 -4.42
N ALA A 294 -23.23 -1.19 -5.31
CA ALA A 294 -23.57 -1.02 -6.72
C ALA A 294 -25.07 -1.00 -7.00
N ILE A 295 -25.88 -1.58 -6.09
CA ILE A 295 -27.32 -1.72 -6.27
C ILE A 295 -28.00 -0.38 -6.59
N PRO A 296 -27.72 0.75 -5.88
CA PRO A 296 -28.36 2.03 -6.21
C PRO A 296 -28.03 2.51 -7.62
N TYR A 297 -26.79 2.32 -8.07
CA TYR A 297 -26.34 2.72 -9.41
C TYR A 297 -27.05 1.90 -10.50
N ILE A 298 -27.15 0.59 -10.29
CA ILE A 298 -27.83 -0.33 -11.20
C ILE A 298 -29.31 0.07 -11.35
N LEU A 299 -29.99 0.34 -10.22
CA LEU A 299 -31.39 0.74 -10.24
C LEU A 299 -31.61 2.12 -10.84
N SER A 300 -30.72 3.09 -10.59
CA SER A 300 -30.88 4.47 -11.09
C SER A 300 -30.61 4.59 -12.59
N THR A 301 -29.67 3.81 -13.13
CA THR A 301 -29.28 3.87 -14.54
C THR A 301 -30.05 2.89 -15.43
N GLY A 302 -30.63 1.84 -14.83
CA GLY A 302 -31.22 0.72 -15.56
C GLY A 302 -30.22 -0.14 -16.34
N ASN A 303 -28.92 0.18 -16.29
CA ASN A 303 -27.90 -0.46 -17.11
C ASN A 303 -27.18 -1.59 -16.37
N PHE A 304 -27.95 -2.63 -16.04
CA PHE A 304 -27.48 -3.78 -15.28
C PHE A 304 -26.25 -4.45 -15.89
N LEU A 305 -26.27 -4.69 -17.20
CA LEU A 305 -25.18 -5.40 -17.88
C LEU A 305 -23.86 -4.63 -17.78
N LEU A 306 -23.89 -3.34 -18.09
CA LEU A 306 -22.70 -2.50 -18.11
C LEU A 306 -22.09 -2.32 -16.71
N ALA A 307 -22.93 -2.12 -15.68
CA ALA A 307 -22.49 -2.05 -14.28
C ALA A 307 -21.87 -3.38 -13.80
N THR A 308 -22.52 -4.51 -14.13
CA THR A 308 -22.06 -5.85 -13.75
C THR A 308 -20.74 -6.20 -14.44
N LEU A 309 -20.58 -5.90 -15.73
CA LEU A 309 -19.33 -6.13 -16.46
C LEU A 309 -18.19 -5.29 -15.88
N SER A 310 -18.46 -4.04 -15.50
CA SER A 310 -17.42 -3.16 -14.95
C SER A 310 -16.97 -3.61 -13.56
N LEU A 311 -17.91 -3.93 -12.66
CA LEU A 311 -17.57 -4.47 -11.34
C LEU A 311 -16.97 -5.87 -11.41
N GLY A 312 -17.40 -6.68 -12.38
CA GLY A 312 -16.78 -7.95 -12.72
C GLY A 312 -15.31 -7.75 -13.10
N GLY A 313 -15.00 -6.76 -13.94
CA GLY A 313 -13.62 -6.39 -14.28
C GLY A 313 -12.80 -5.99 -13.05
N TRP A 314 -13.35 -5.15 -12.16
CA TRP A 314 -12.68 -4.79 -10.91
C TRP A 314 -12.43 -6.01 -10.00
N THR A 315 -13.41 -6.92 -9.92
CA THR A 315 -13.29 -8.18 -9.15
C THR A 315 -12.18 -9.06 -9.73
N VAL A 316 -12.08 -9.17 -11.07
CA VAL A 316 -11.02 -9.92 -11.77
C VAL A 316 -9.64 -9.31 -11.51
N ILE A 317 -9.52 -7.98 -11.51
CA ILE A 317 -8.26 -7.31 -11.15
C ILE A 317 -7.83 -7.70 -9.73
N TYR A 318 -8.75 -7.65 -8.75
CA TYR A 318 -8.45 -8.04 -7.36
C TYR A 318 -8.15 -9.53 -7.19
N PHE A 319 -8.80 -10.38 -7.98
CA PHE A 319 -8.45 -11.79 -8.07
C PHE A 319 -7.00 -11.95 -8.53
N PHE A 320 -6.59 -11.30 -9.63
CA PHE A 320 -5.21 -11.36 -10.09
C PHE A 320 -4.21 -10.79 -9.08
N ARG A 321 -4.58 -9.72 -8.34
CA ARG A 321 -3.73 -9.20 -7.25
C ARG A 321 -3.43 -10.28 -6.24
N ALA A 322 -4.46 -10.96 -5.74
CA ALA A 322 -4.32 -12.06 -4.80
C ALA A 322 -3.41 -13.16 -5.34
N ILE A 323 -3.63 -13.60 -6.58
CA ILE A 323 -2.82 -14.67 -7.20
C ILE A 323 -1.36 -14.26 -7.35
N THR A 324 -1.09 -13.01 -7.77
CA THR A 324 0.29 -12.51 -7.89
C THR A 324 0.97 -12.41 -6.53
N GLU A 325 0.24 -11.94 -5.52
CA GLU A 325 0.70 -11.86 -4.14
C GLU A 325 1.01 -13.24 -3.55
N GLU A 326 0.11 -14.23 -3.69
CA GLU A 326 0.38 -15.59 -3.22
C GLU A 326 1.62 -16.18 -3.90
N ARG A 327 1.75 -16.01 -5.23
CA ARG A 327 2.90 -16.51 -5.98
C ARG A 327 4.21 -15.87 -5.48
N HIS A 328 4.19 -14.59 -5.12
CA HIS A 328 5.33 -13.92 -4.50
C HIS A 328 5.59 -14.46 -3.09
N LEU A 329 4.55 -14.58 -2.26
CA LEU A 329 4.67 -15.04 -0.87
C LEU A 329 5.04 -16.52 -0.73
N LEU A 330 4.69 -17.37 -1.70
CA LEU A 330 5.07 -18.80 -1.73
C LEU A 330 6.59 -19.04 -1.74
N GLN A 331 7.39 -18.01 -1.99
CA GLN A 331 8.85 -18.08 -1.82
C GLN A 331 9.28 -18.08 -0.35
N ASP A 332 8.39 -17.72 0.57
CA ASP A 332 8.60 -17.73 2.02
C ASP A 332 8.09 -19.07 2.61
N PRO A 333 8.94 -19.87 3.27
CA PRO A 333 8.52 -21.12 3.91
C PRO A 333 7.37 -20.94 4.90
N ASP A 334 7.31 -19.81 5.62
CA ASP A 334 6.23 -19.50 6.56
C ASP A 334 4.87 -19.44 5.83
N TYR A 335 4.85 -18.94 4.59
CA TYR A 335 3.63 -18.84 3.79
C TYR A 335 3.19 -20.20 3.25
N GLN A 336 4.15 -21.05 2.87
CA GLN A 336 3.86 -22.41 2.43
C GLN A 336 3.18 -23.22 3.54
N GLU A 337 3.65 -23.08 4.78
CA GLU A 337 3.05 -23.74 5.93
C GLU A 337 1.65 -23.18 6.23
N TYR A 338 1.50 -21.86 6.17
CA TYR A 338 0.21 -21.20 6.32
C TYR A 338 -0.83 -21.70 5.30
N CYS A 339 -0.45 -21.90 4.03
CA CYS A 339 -1.33 -22.44 3.00
C CYS A 339 -1.84 -23.87 3.28
N LYS A 340 -1.10 -24.67 4.07
CA LYS A 340 -1.54 -26.02 4.49
C LYS A 340 -2.64 -25.94 5.55
N VAL A 341 -2.56 -24.94 6.43
CA VAL A 341 -3.52 -24.70 7.52
C VAL A 341 -4.78 -24.03 6.98
N VAL A 342 -4.62 -22.90 6.29
CA VAL A 342 -5.73 -22.12 5.73
C VAL A 342 -5.81 -22.37 4.24
N ARG A 343 -6.72 -23.28 3.85
CA ARG A 343 -6.85 -23.77 2.47
C ARG A 343 -7.51 -22.77 1.52
N TRP A 344 -8.42 -21.95 2.04
CA TRP A 344 -9.32 -21.08 1.27
C TRP A 344 -8.69 -19.70 1.03
N ARG A 345 -8.76 -19.20 -0.22
CA ARG A 345 -8.29 -17.87 -0.59
C ARG A 345 -9.25 -16.77 -0.16
N PHE A 346 -10.53 -16.95 -0.47
CA PHE A 346 -11.53 -15.87 -0.38
C PHE A 346 -12.78 -16.31 0.37
N ILE A 347 -13.32 -17.49 0.05
CA ILE A 347 -14.60 -17.95 0.60
C ILE A 347 -14.39 -19.36 1.14
N PRO A 348 -14.62 -19.59 2.45
CA PRO A 348 -14.53 -20.92 3.03
C PRO A 348 -15.37 -21.92 2.25
N TYR A 349 -14.80 -23.10 2.00
CA TYR A 349 -15.44 -24.21 1.27
C TYR A 349 -15.69 -23.99 -0.23
N VAL A 350 -15.25 -22.88 -0.82
CA VAL A 350 -15.43 -22.59 -2.24
C VAL A 350 -14.08 -22.39 -2.93
N LEU A 351 -13.30 -21.39 -2.48
CA LEU A 351 -12.12 -20.89 -3.18
C LEU A 351 -11.09 -20.30 -2.23
#